data_AF-A0A645JH18-F1
#
_entry.id   AF-A0A645JH18-F1
#
_cell.length_a   1.000
_cell.length_b   1.000
_cell.length_c   1.000
_cell.angle_alpha   90.00
_cell.angle_beta   90.00
_cell.angle_gamma   90.00
#
_symmetry.space_group_name_H-M   'P 1'
#
loop_
_entity.id
_entity.type
_entity.pdbx_description
1 polymer ?
#
loop_
_entity_poly.entity_id
_entity_poly.type
_entity_poly.pdbx_seq_one_letter_code
_entity_poly.pdbx_strand_id
1 'polypeptide(L)'
;MYYQITGVKIQPEEETFIPPAGFKDGIADVMIRKLDEVKICREIMEGLPSLYYRDQVFCILSDELRHGNLYNYIYMVVSVI
;
A
#
# COMPACT_ATOMS: atom_id res chain seq x y z
N MET A 1 2.18 11.69 11.33
CA MET A 1 2.58 10.48 12.09
C MET A 1 4.10 10.35 12.25
N TYR A 2 4.89 9.97 11.25
CA TYR A 2 6.31 9.63 11.42
C TYR A 2 7.14 10.69 12.17
N TYR A 3 7.12 11.96 11.73
CA TYR A 3 7.83 13.07 12.40
C TYR A 3 7.36 13.29 13.84
N GLN A 4 6.07 13.12 14.12
CA GLN A 4 5.52 13.30 15.47
C GLN A 4 6.00 12.23 16.45
N ILE A 5 6.30 11.03 15.94
CA ILE A 5 6.78 9.90 16.75
C ILE A 5 8.30 9.92 16.88
N THR A 6 9.02 10.26 15.81
CA THR A 6 10.49 10.11 15.74
C THR A 6 11.25 11.42 15.90
N GLY A 7 10.61 12.57 15.68
CA GLY A 7 11.27 13.86 15.53
C GLY A 7 12.06 14.03 14.21
N VAL A 8 12.09 13.00 13.35
CA VAL A 8 12.89 12.97 12.12
C VAL A 8 12.03 13.41 10.94
N LYS A 9 12.56 14.35 10.13
CA LYS A 9 11.98 14.70 8.83
C LYS A 9 12.58 13.78 7.77
N ILE A 10 11.71 13.13 7.00
CA ILE A 10 12.11 12.32 5.85
C ILE A 10 12.20 13.25 4.64
N GLN A 11 13.25 13.10 3.84
CA GLN A 11 13.30 13.68 2.50
C GLN A 11 12.76 12.62 1.52
N PRO A 12 11.77 12.95 0.68
CA PRO A 12 11.29 12.02 -0.32
C PRO A 12 12.41 11.70 -1.31
N GLU A 13 12.66 10.41 -1.53
CA GLU A 13 13.52 9.96 -2.62
C GLU A 13 12.68 9.84 -3.90
N GLU A 14 13.21 10.33 -5.01
CA GLU A 14 12.60 10.10 -6.32
C GLU A 14 12.92 8.67 -6.77
N GLU A 15 11.89 7.83 -6.87
CA GLU A 15 12.02 6.56 -7.55
C GLU A 15 11.91 6.74 -9.06
N THR A 16 12.75 6.02 -9.81
CA THR A 16 12.62 5.96 -11.27
C THR A 16 11.38 5.13 -11.61
N PHE A 17 10.41 5.73 -12.32
CA PHE A 17 9.25 5.01 -12.81
C PHE A 17 9.67 4.05 -13.94
N ILE A 18 9.39 2.76 -13.74
CA ILE A 18 9.57 1.72 -14.75
C ILE A 18 8.18 1.29 -15.23
N PRO A 19 7.82 1.53 -16.51
CA PRO A 19 6.52 1.11 -17.01
C PRO A 19 6.42 -0.42 -17.07
N PRO A 20 5.24 -1.00 -16.77
CA PRO A 20 5.03 -2.43 -16.89
C PRO A 20 5.01 -2.86 -18.36
N ALA A 21 5.32 -4.14 -18.62
CA ALA A 21 5.33 -4.71 -19.97
C ALA A 21 3.94 -4.71 -20.64
N GLY A 22 2.88 -4.72 -19.84
CA GLY A 22 1.51 -4.66 -20.31
C GLY A 22 0.52 -4.34 -19.20
N PHE A 23 -0.75 -4.18 -19.58
CA PHE A 23 -1.82 -3.86 -18.64
C PHE A 23 -1.97 -4.93 -17.54
N LYS A 24 -2.06 -6.20 -17.94
CA LYS A 24 -2.20 -7.33 -16.99
C LYS A 24 -1.01 -7.43 -16.04
N ASP A 25 0.22 -7.28 -16.56
CA ASP A 25 1.44 -7.31 -15.76
C ASP A 25 1.44 -6.15 -14.76
N GLY A 26 1.08 -4.93 -15.19
CA GLY A 26 0.98 -3.78 -14.29
C GLY A 26 -0.05 -3.95 -13.18
N ILE A 27 -1.21 -4.55 -13.48
CA ILE A 27 -2.23 -4.86 -12.46
C ILE A 27 -1.73 -5.94 -11.49
N ALA A 28 -1.07 -6.98 -11.98
CA ALA A 28 -0.49 -8.03 -11.14
C ALA A 28 0.61 -7.49 -10.21
N ASP A 29 1.53 -6.68 -10.75
CA ASP A 29 2.62 -6.05 -10.00
C ASP A 29 2.09 -5.15 -8.88
N VAL A 30 1.14 -4.27 -9.23
CA VAL A 30 0.50 -3.39 -8.25
C VAL A 30 -0.23 -4.21 -7.18
N MET A 31 -0.94 -5.28 -7.54
CA MET A 31 -1.62 -6.12 -6.56
C MET A 31 -0.67 -6.73 -5.54
N ILE A 32 0.48 -7.25 -5.97
CA ILE A 32 1.50 -7.80 -5.07
C ILE A 32 2.02 -6.70 -4.13
N ARG A 33 2.30 -5.50 -4.65
CA ARG A 33 2.73 -4.36 -3.83
C ARG A 33 1.70 -3.99 -2.76
N LYS A 34 0.41 -3.99 -3.10
CA LYS A 34 -0.67 -3.73 -2.13
C LYS A 34 -0.70 -4.77 -1.02
N LEU A 35 -0.49 -6.05 -1.35
CA LEU A 35 -0.42 -7.11 -0.35
C LEU A 35 0.79 -6.96 0.59
N ASP A 36 1.93 -6.52 0.06
CA ASP A 36 3.12 -6.23 0.88
C ASP A 36 2.92 -4.99 1.76
N GLU A 37 2.28 -3.94 1.24
CA GLU A 37 1.89 -2.77 2.04
C GLU A 37 0.95 -3.14 3.19
N VAL A 38 0.03 -4.09 3.02
CA VAL A 38 -0.80 -4.61 4.11
C VAL A 38 0.05 -5.27 5.20
N LYS A 39 1.09 -6.02 4.84
CA LYS A 39 2.02 -6.61 5.83
C LYS A 39 2.80 -5.52 6.57
N ILE A 40 3.37 -4.58 5.83
CA ILE A 40 4.11 -3.43 6.39
C ILE A 40 3.21 -2.63 7.34
N CYS A 41 1.96 -2.37 6.97
CA CYS A 41 1.03 -1.65 7.84
C CYS A 41 0.77 -2.42 9.15
N ARG A 42 0.65 -3.76 9.12
CA ARG A 42 0.50 -4.57 10.33
C ARG A 42 1.72 -4.47 11.23
N GLU A 43 2.92 -4.61 10.67
CA GLU A 43 4.17 -4.48 11.42
C GLU A 43 4.32 -3.08 12.04
N ILE A 44 4.01 -2.02 11.29
CA ILE A 44 4.01 -0.66 11.82
C ILE A 44 2.99 -0.55 12.97
N MET A 45 1.77 -1.04 12.80
CA MET A 45 0.72 -0.98 13.82
C MET A 45 1.12 -1.64 15.15
N GLU A 46 1.90 -2.72 15.11
CA GLU A 46 2.43 -3.40 16.29
C GLU A 46 3.42 -2.54 17.08
N GLY A 47 4.15 -1.65 16.40
CA GLY A 47 5.15 -0.76 17.01
C GLY A 47 4.59 0.59 17.49
N LEU A 48 3.32 0.91 17.27
CA LEU A 48 2.78 2.24 17.55
C LEU A 48 2.38 2.43 19.03
N PRO A 49 2.70 3.60 19.64
CA PRO A 49 2.55 3.80 21.07
C PRO A 49 1.13 4.12 21.53
N SER A 50 0.17 4.34 20.62
CA SER A 50 -1.18 4.74 20.98
C SER A 50 -2.22 4.30 19.94
N LEU A 51 -3.46 4.18 20.39
CA LEU A 51 -4.61 3.90 19.53
C LEU A 51 -4.80 4.98 18.46
N TYR A 52 -4.56 6.25 18.79
CA TYR A 52 -4.64 7.36 17.84
C TYR A 52 -3.77 7.13 16.59
N TYR A 53 -2.51 6.71 16.76
CA TYR A 53 -1.65 6.41 15.63
C TYR A 53 -2.02 5.09 14.95
N ARG A 54 -2.45 4.09 15.72
CA ARG A 54 -2.90 2.80 15.16
C ARG A 54 -4.11 2.96 14.26
N ASP A 55 -5.06 3.83 14.61
CA ASP A 55 -6.24 4.11 13.79
C ASP A 55 -5.86 4.77 12.45
N GLN A 56 -4.85 5.66 12.46
CA GLN A 56 -4.33 6.25 11.23
C GLN A 56 -3.75 5.18 10.28
N VAL A 57 -2.95 4.25 10.81
CA VAL A 57 -2.39 3.16 9.98
C VAL A 57 -3.45 2.13 9.62
N PHE A 58 -4.46 1.92 10.46
CA PHE A 58 -5.59 1.07 10.15
C PHE A 58 -6.38 1.59 8.94
N CYS A 59 -6.59 2.91 8.84
CA CYS A 59 -7.16 3.53 7.65
C CYS A 59 -6.35 3.19 6.39
N ILE A 60 -5.02 3.37 6.42
CA ILE A 60 -4.13 3.04 5.30
C ILE A 60 -4.24 1.55 4.95
N LEU A 61 -4.15 0.65 5.94
CA LEU A 61 -4.30 -0.79 5.75
C LEU A 61 -5.63 -1.14 5.08
N SER A 62 -6.73 -0.53 5.53
CA SER A 62 -8.06 -0.79 4.98
C SER A 62 -8.20 -0.31 3.53
N ASP A 63 -7.54 0.80 3.18
CA ASP A 63 -7.48 1.29 1.81
C ASP A 63 -6.69 0.35 0.90
N GLU A 64 -5.56 -0.21 1.36
CA GLU A 64 -4.79 -1.16 0.54
C GLU A 64 -5.52 -2.49 0.34
N LEU A 65 -6.32 -2.94 1.32
CA LEU A 65 -7.25 -4.07 1.12
C LEU A 65 -8.32 -3.75 0.06
N ARG A 66 -8.89 -2.54 0.11
CA ARG A 66 -9.88 -2.09 -0.89
C ARG A 66 -9.25 -2.02 -2.28
N HIS A 67 -8.02 -1.51 -2.40
CA HIS A 67 -7.27 -1.47 -3.64
C HIS A 67 -6.98 -2.87 -4.18
N GLY A 68 -6.49 -3.80 -3.34
CA GLY A 68 -6.27 -5.18 -3.73
C GLY A 68 -7.52 -5.86 -4.30
N ASN A 69 -8.67 -5.65 -3.66
CA ASN A 69 -9.96 -6.14 -4.16
C ASN A 69 -10.35 -5.53 -5.51
N LEU A 70 -10.15 -4.23 -5.70
CA LEU A 70 -10.41 -3.56 -6.97
C LEU A 70 -9.52 -4.11 -8.09
N TYR A 71 -8.22 -4.29 -7.82
CA TYR A 71 -7.29 -4.85 -8.81
C TYR A 71 -7.63 -6.29 -9.16
N ASN A 72 -8.08 -7.11 -8.19
CA ASN A 72 -8.58 -8.46 -8.44
C ASN A 72 -9.77 -8.44 -9.40
N TYR A 73 -10.74 -7.54 -9.17
CA TYR A 73 -11.89 -7.37 -10.05
C TYR A 73 -11.47 -6.97 -11.48
N ILE A 74 -10.58 -5.98 -11.62
CA ILE A 74 -10.08 -5.53 -12.93
C ILE A 74 -9.34 -6.65 -13.65
N TYR A 75 -8.47 -7.38 -12.94
CA TYR A 75 -7.70 -8.48 -13.52
C TYR A 75 -8.60 -9.61 -14.04
N MET A 76 -9.63 -9.98 -13.29
CA MET A 76 -10.52 -11.08 -13.67
C MET A 76 -11.60 -10.69 -14.68
N VAL A 77 -12.20 -9.51 -14.55
CA VAL A 77 -13.42 -9.16 -15.30
C VAL A 77 -13.11 -8.31 -16.51
N VAL A 78 -12.27 -7.28 -16.35
CA VAL A 78 -11.98 -6.31 -17.43
C VAL A 78 -10.94 -6.88 -18.38
N SER A 79 -10.00 -7.68 -17.89
CA SER A 79 -8.87 -8.16 -18.69
C SER A 79 -9.17 -9.43 -19.52
N VAL A 80 -10.40 -9.93 -19.48
CA VAL A 80 -10.88 -11.09 -20.26
C VAL A 80 -11.69 -10.66 -21.49
N ILE A 81 -12.00 -9.37 -21.61
CA ILE A 81 -12.63 -8.74 -22.79
C ILE A 81 -11.52 -8.19 -23.70
#